data_AF-A0A1V9XE69-F1
#
_entry.id   AF-A0A1V9XE69-F1
#
_cell.length_a   1.000
_cell.length_b   1.000
_cell.length_c   1.000
_cell.angle_alpha   90.00
_cell.angle_beta   90.00
_cell.angle_gamma   90.00
#
_symmetry.space_group_name_H-M   'P 1'
#
loop_
_entity.id
_entity.type
_entity.pdbx_description
1 polymer ?
#
loop_
_entity_poly.entity_id
_entity_poly.type
_entity_poly.pdbx_seq_one_letter_code
_entity_poly.pdbx_strand_id
1 'polypeptide(L)'
;CGLLICPEHGLHTGLSVEQRLLSSEPIPLLDTEPSDENQIALATLAKTARANGLYLVCSVIERDEAFYNTTVILDPRGKIIGRHRKMHLYSEAGLMPSREKPRKVHIPGIGQVELITCFDLLFAEANQESNSDLALWLTHWYDETPHLTVLSTARAWAISNRTPIVACNARLVREGTLGAGVFFPDGSGQYSMSFSKKREALHVFDLNETSSAIIRNPRDVLTPDSIYQPIATDMSRFDQVPLVRMAGTLRIDLLTASCQIIYELQRPSDETLYIMLAAEGTRRFGNGDRLYMQELYVVAVNKKT
;
A
#
# COMPACT_ATOMS: atom_id res chain seq x y z
N CYS A 1 -22.17 -4.43 -6.82
CA CYS A 1 -21.53 -3.13 -6.58
C CYS A 1 -20.12 -3.22 -7.16
N GLY A 2 -19.77 -2.40 -8.14
CA GLY A 2 -18.39 -2.36 -8.66
C GLY A 2 -17.62 -1.26 -7.94
N LEU A 3 -16.49 -1.60 -7.32
CA LEU A 3 -15.55 -0.64 -6.74
C LEU A 3 -14.28 -0.66 -7.59
N LEU A 4 -13.96 0.46 -8.23
CA LEU A 4 -12.73 0.65 -8.99
C LEU A 4 -11.78 1.55 -8.19
N ILE A 5 -10.56 1.08 -7.98
CA ILE A 5 -9.55 1.81 -7.20
C ILE A 5 -8.37 2.09 -8.10
N CYS A 6 -7.94 3.34 -8.12
CA CYS A 6 -6.73 3.80 -8.77
C CYS A 6 -5.63 4.02 -7.72
N PRO A 7 -4.35 3.80 -8.06
CA PRO A 7 -3.26 4.01 -7.11
C PRO A 7 -3.08 5.49 -6.77
N GLU A 8 -2.33 5.75 -5.70
CA GLU A 8 -1.86 7.09 -5.37
C GLU A 8 -1.09 7.69 -6.57
N HIS A 9 -1.35 8.97 -6.87
CA HIS A 9 -0.80 9.65 -8.04
C HIS A 9 -1.10 8.99 -9.40
N GLY A 10 -2.08 8.08 -9.50
CA GLY A 10 -2.40 7.39 -10.76
C GLY A 10 -2.68 8.34 -11.93
N LEU A 11 -3.43 9.41 -11.67
CA LEU A 11 -3.75 10.47 -12.66
C LEU A 11 -2.54 11.32 -13.08
N HIS A 12 -1.48 11.28 -12.28
CA HIS A 12 -0.30 12.15 -12.40
C HIS A 12 0.94 11.40 -12.88
N THR A 13 0.77 10.14 -13.27
CA THR A 13 1.87 9.28 -13.72
C THR A 13 2.57 9.93 -14.92
N GLY A 14 3.89 10.13 -14.80
CA GLY A 14 4.70 10.76 -15.85
C GLY A 14 4.71 12.29 -15.85
N LEU A 15 3.95 12.95 -14.96
CA LEU A 15 4.00 14.40 -14.79
C LEU A 15 5.14 14.82 -13.84
N SER A 16 5.79 15.93 -14.17
CA SER A 16 6.73 16.63 -13.28
C SER A 16 6.00 17.22 -12.06
N VAL A 17 6.74 17.58 -11.01
CA VAL A 17 6.15 18.21 -9.81
C VAL A 17 5.35 19.47 -10.18
N GLU A 18 5.92 20.35 -11.02
CA GLU A 18 5.25 21.56 -11.48
C GLU A 18 3.96 21.24 -12.24
N GLN A 19 4.00 20.26 -13.15
CA GLN A 19 2.81 19.83 -13.90
C GLN A 19 1.71 19.26 -12.99
N ARG A 20 2.07 18.55 -11.92
CA ARG A 20 1.10 18.04 -10.93
C ARG A 20 0.42 19.16 -10.15
N LEU A 21 1.17 20.20 -9.79
CA LEU A 21 0.61 21.36 -9.11
C LEU A 21 -0.28 22.18 -10.06
N LEU A 22 0.09 22.28 -11.34
CA LEU A 22 -0.74 22.93 -12.37
C LEU A 22 -2.05 22.17 -12.65
N SER A 23 -2.06 20.83 -12.49
CA SER A 23 -3.26 20.00 -12.62
C SER A 23 -4.12 19.96 -11.35
N SER A 24 -3.81 20.76 -10.33
CA SER A 24 -4.56 20.76 -9.08
C SER A 24 -5.99 21.32 -9.24
N GLU A 25 -6.94 20.72 -8.54
CA GLU A 25 -8.36 21.08 -8.60
C GLU A 25 -8.92 21.30 -7.20
N PRO A 26 -9.82 22.29 -7.01
CA PRO A 26 -10.58 22.39 -5.77
C PRO A 26 -11.53 21.20 -5.67
N ILE A 27 -11.60 20.54 -4.52
CA ILE A 27 -12.58 19.47 -4.30
C ILE A 27 -13.89 20.10 -3.83
N PRO A 28 -15.04 19.83 -4.47
CA PRO A 28 -16.32 20.37 -4.05
C PRO A 28 -16.78 19.76 -2.72
N LEU A 29 -17.89 20.26 -2.17
CA LEU A 29 -18.48 19.69 -0.95
C LEU A 29 -18.89 18.23 -1.16
N LEU A 30 -18.92 17.45 -0.08
CA LEU A 30 -19.45 16.09 -0.14
C LEU A 30 -20.91 16.09 -0.63
N ASP A 31 -21.32 15.00 -1.24
CA ASP A 31 -22.62 14.76 -1.89
C ASP A 31 -22.94 15.67 -3.07
N THR A 32 -21.93 16.34 -3.62
CA THR A 32 -22.03 17.17 -4.83
C THR A 32 -21.25 16.57 -6.01
N GLU A 33 -21.65 16.94 -7.22
CA GLU A 33 -20.97 16.54 -8.46
C GLU A 33 -19.89 17.58 -8.83
N PRO A 34 -18.71 17.14 -9.31
CA PRO A 34 -17.69 18.07 -9.78
C PRO A 34 -18.13 18.88 -11.01
N SER A 35 -17.71 20.14 -11.09
CA SER A 35 -17.99 21.05 -12.20
C SER A 35 -17.02 20.88 -13.36
N ASP A 36 -17.53 20.88 -14.59
CA ASP A 36 -16.70 20.89 -15.81
C ASP A 36 -15.91 22.21 -16.00
N GLU A 37 -16.21 23.27 -15.25
CA GLU A 37 -15.56 24.59 -15.43
C GLU A 37 -14.19 24.68 -14.74
N ASN A 38 -14.06 24.12 -13.54
CA ASN A 38 -12.84 24.25 -12.71
C ASN A 38 -12.40 22.95 -12.03
N GLN A 39 -13.05 21.82 -12.34
CA GLN A 39 -12.78 20.49 -11.78
C GLN A 39 -12.81 19.43 -12.90
N ILE A 40 -12.11 19.71 -14.00
CA ILE A 40 -12.17 18.97 -15.28
C ILE A 40 -11.82 17.49 -15.11
N ALA A 41 -10.76 17.17 -14.38
CA ALA A 41 -10.34 15.80 -14.11
C ALA A 41 -11.38 15.08 -13.24
N LEU A 42 -11.81 15.69 -12.15
CA LEU A 42 -12.86 15.14 -11.28
C LEU A 42 -14.19 14.95 -12.02
N ALA A 43 -14.60 15.89 -12.87
CA ALA A 43 -15.83 15.80 -13.64
C ALA A 43 -15.75 14.70 -14.72
N THR A 44 -14.58 14.52 -15.34
CA THR A 44 -14.32 13.39 -16.25
C THR A 44 -14.43 12.04 -15.54
N LEU A 45 -13.88 11.95 -14.32
CA LEU A 45 -13.98 10.75 -13.49
C LEU A 45 -15.42 10.51 -13.00
N ALA A 46 -16.15 11.56 -12.65
CA ALA A 46 -17.56 11.50 -12.27
C ALA A 46 -18.43 10.97 -13.41
N LYS A 47 -18.20 11.44 -14.64
CA LYS A 47 -18.83 10.91 -15.86
C LYS A 47 -18.49 9.44 -16.07
N THR A 48 -17.23 9.05 -15.83
CA THR A 48 -16.78 7.66 -15.94
C THR A 48 -17.46 6.75 -14.92
N ALA A 49 -17.52 7.17 -13.65
CA ALA A 49 -18.20 6.45 -12.58
C ALA A 49 -19.69 6.24 -12.90
N ARG A 50 -20.35 7.30 -13.37
CA ARG A 50 -21.77 7.28 -13.77
C ARG A 50 -22.04 6.37 -14.95
N ALA A 51 -21.26 6.50 -16.02
CA ALA A 51 -21.42 5.72 -17.24
C ALA A 51 -21.27 4.20 -17.00
N ASN A 52 -20.49 3.82 -15.99
CA ASN A 52 -20.22 2.43 -15.65
C ASN A 52 -20.95 1.95 -14.37
N GLY A 53 -21.73 2.81 -13.72
CA GLY A 53 -22.48 2.47 -12.51
C GLY A 53 -21.60 1.98 -11.35
N LEU A 54 -20.40 2.54 -11.19
CA LEU A 54 -19.39 2.08 -10.22
C LEU A 54 -19.02 3.15 -9.19
N TYR A 55 -18.52 2.71 -8.04
CA TYR A 55 -17.77 3.58 -7.14
C TYR A 55 -16.34 3.70 -7.65
N LEU A 56 -15.83 4.91 -7.78
CA LEU A 56 -14.46 5.18 -8.24
C LEU A 56 -13.66 5.84 -7.12
N VAL A 57 -12.53 5.25 -6.76
CA VAL A 57 -11.61 5.76 -5.74
C VAL A 57 -10.31 6.15 -6.42
N CYS A 58 -9.88 7.39 -6.26
CA CYS A 58 -8.66 7.91 -6.89
C CYS A 58 -7.99 8.98 -6.06
N SER A 59 -6.69 9.20 -6.30
CA SER A 59 -5.90 10.29 -5.72
C SER A 59 -5.78 11.45 -6.71
N VAL A 60 -6.06 12.67 -6.23
CA VAL A 60 -5.93 13.95 -6.93
C VAL A 60 -4.97 14.88 -6.16
N ILE A 61 -4.43 15.91 -6.82
CA ILE A 61 -3.86 17.06 -6.10
C ILE A 61 -4.98 18.06 -5.84
N GLU A 62 -5.37 18.20 -4.58
CA GLU A 62 -6.39 19.15 -4.16
C GLU A 62 -5.78 20.54 -4.01
N ARG A 63 -6.45 21.56 -4.55
CA ARG A 63 -6.14 22.97 -4.33
C ARG A 63 -7.18 23.60 -3.41
N ASP A 64 -6.73 24.03 -2.24
CA ASP A 64 -7.53 24.78 -1.26
C ASP A 64 -6.68 25.97 -0.75
N GLU A 65 -6.47 26.09 0.56
CA GLU A 65 -5.53 27.03 1.16
C GLU A 65 -4.07 26.68 0.86
N ALA A 66 -3.82 25.41 0.53
CA ALA A 66 -2.57 24.87 0.07
C ALA A 66 -2.83 23.76 -0.96
N PHE A 67 -1.79 23.00 -1.31
CA PHE A 67 -1.93 21.80 -2.13
C PHE A 67 -1.85 20.54 -1.27
N TYR A 68 -2.78 19.61 -1.48
CA TYR A 68 -2.86 18.37 -0.71
C TYR A 68 -2.87 17.14 -1.63
N ASN A 69 -2.28 16.05 -1.16
CA ASN A 69 -2.48 14.73 -1.75
C ASN A 69 -3.79 14.18 -1.21
N THR A 70 -4.82 14.09 -2.06
CA THR A 70 -6.18 13.80 -1.59
C THR A 70 -6.78 12.61 -2.32
N THR A 71 -7.21 11.63 -1.55
CA THR A 71 -8.03 10.51 -2.04
C THR A 71 -9.50 10.91 -2.02
N VAL A 72 -10.22 10.66 -3.11
CA VAL A 72 -11.67 10.89 -3.22
C VAL A 72 -12.42 9.62 -3.61
N ILE A 73 -13.68 9.55 -3.21
CA ILE A 73 -14.63 8.50 -3.63
C ILE A 73 -15.78 9.15 -4.39
N LEU A 74 -15.96 8.75 -5.65
CA LEU A 74 -17.12 9.07 -6.48
C LEU A 74 -18.13 7.93 -6.40
N ASP A 75 -19.41 8.26 -6.21
CA ASP A 75 -20.51 7.30 -6.26
C ASP A 75 -20.96 7.00 -7.72
N PRO A 76 -21.79 5.98 -7.95
CA PRO A 76 -22.36 5.67 -9.27
C PRO A 76 -23.21 6.79 -9.90
N ARG A 77 -23.48 7.88 -9.18
CA ARG A 77 -24.16 9.08 -9.68
C ARG A 77 -23.18 10.24 -9.92
N GLY A 78 -21.87 9.98 -9.87
CA GLY A 78 -20.82 10.97 -10.10
C GLY A 78 -20.61 11.97 -8.94
N LYS A 79 -21.18 11.71 -7.75
CA LYS A 79 -21.03 12.60 -6.59
C LYS A 79 -19.84 12.20 -5.75
N ILE A 80 -19.12 13.17 -5.19
CA ILE A 80 -18.05 12.90 -4.22
C ILE A 80 -18.69 12.57 -2.86
N ILE A 81 -18.53 11.34 -2.40
CA ILE A 81 -19.06 10.88 -1.10
C ILE A 81 -17.97 10.70 -0.04
N GLY A 82 -16.71 10.78 -0.45
CA GLY A 82 -15.56 10.57 0.41
C GLY A 82 -14.38 11.44 0.00
N ARG A 83 -13.63 11.93 0.99
CA ARG A 83 -12.40 12.71 0.82
C ARG A 83 -11.44 12.35 1.97
N HIS A 84 -10.17 12.09 1.68
CA HIS A 84 -9.12 11.89 2.69
C HIS A 84 -7.84 12.59 2.21
N ARG A 85 -7.40 13.63 2.92
CA ARG A 85 -6.11 14.30 2.66
C ARG A 85 -5.01 13.51 3.40
N LYS A 86 -3.95 13.12 2.70
CA LYS A 86 -2.81 12.38 3.26
C LYS A 86 -2.21 13.13 4.47
N MET A 87 -1.92 12.40 5.53
CA MET A 87 -1.43 12.98 6.80
C MET A 87 0.10 12.93 6.88
N HIS A 88 0.69 11.86 6.37
CA HIS A 88 2.13 11.60 6.49
C HIS A 88 2.78 11.57 5.10
N LEU A 89 3.43 12.67 4.71
CA LEU A 89 4.05 12.83 3.40
C LEU A 89 5.34 12.01 3.25
N TYR A 90 5.63 11.52 2.06
CA TYR A 90 6.87 10.85 1.67
C TYR A 90 7.51 11.55 0.47
N SER A 91 8.12 12.72 0.72
CA SER A 91 8.84 13.54 -0.26
C SER A 91 7.98 14.17 -1.38
N GLU A 92 6.69 14.44 -1.15
CA GLU A 92 5.84 15.18 -2.11
C GLU A 92 6.08 16.69 -2.04
N ALA A 93 7.07 17.17 -2.81
CA ALA A 93 7.40 18.59 -2.89
C ALA A 93 6.19 19.45 -3.29
N GLY A 94 5.98 20.54 -2.54
CA GLY A 94 4.90 21.49 -2.78
C GLY A 94 3.55 21.12 -2.17
N LEU A 95 3.42 19.93 -1.57
CA LEU A 95 2.21 19.52 -0.85
C LEU A 95 2.34 19.74 0.66
N MET A 96 1.21 19.91 1.33
CA MET A 96 1.12 20.01 2.79
C MET A 96 0.49 18.76 3.40
N PRO A 97 0.94 18.32 4.59
CA PRO A 97 0.27 17.25 5.33
C PRO A 97 -1.05 17.76 5.91
N SER A 98 -2.05 16.89 5.96
CA SER A 98 -3.34 17.22 6.56
C SER A 98 -3.43 16.89 8.05
N ARG A 99 -4.32 17.62 8.74
CA ARG A 99 -4.75 17.37 10.11
C ARG A 99 -6.27 17.18 10.23
N GLU A 100 -6.97 17.08 9.10
CA GLU A 100 -8.43 16.97 9.04
C GLU A 100 -8.91 15.52 9.24
N LYS A 101 -10.22 15.33 9.48
CA LYS A 101 -10.87 14.00 9.40
C LYS A 101 -11.84 14.03 8.23
N PRO A 102 -11.63 13.24 7.16
CA PRO A 102 -12.33 11.96 7.08
C PRO A 102 -11.43 10.77 6.69
N ARG A 103 -11.43 9.78 7.57
CA ARG A 103 -10.65 8.54 7.46
C ARG A 103 -11.52 7.34 7.08
N LYS A 104 -12.84 7.50 7.20
CA LYS A 104 -13.85 6.45 7.00
C LYS A 104 -15.05 7.02 6.28
N VAL A 105 -15.61 6.28 5.33
CA VAL A 105 -16.75 6.66 4.50
C VAL A 105 -17.68 5.46 4.38
N HIS A 106 -18.98 5.66 4.56
CA HIS A 106 -19.94 4.58 4.36
C HIS A 106 -20.23 4.39 2.87
N ILE A 107 -20.00 3.19 2.35
CA ILE A 107 -20.35 2.79 0.99
C ILE A 107 -21.50 1.77 1.03
N PRO A 108 -22.67 2.06 0.43
CA PRO A 108 -23.76 1.10 0.30
C PRO A 108 -23.31 -0.24 -0.31
N GLY A 109 -23.62 -1.33 0.39
CA GLY A 109 -23.25 -2.68 0.00
C GLY A 109 -21.83 -3.11 0.35
N ILE A 110 -21.02 -2.24 0.97
CA ILE A 110 -19.71 -2.59 1.55
C ILE A 110 -19.71 -2.31 3.06
N GLY A 111 -20.17 -1.13 3.49
CA GLY A 111 -20.13 -0.71 4.89
C GLY A 111 -19.20 0.48 5.13
N GLN A 112 -18.61 0.58 6.32
CA GLN A 112 -17.59 1.58 6.66
C GLN A 112 -16.27 1.25 5.97
N VAL A 113 -15.85 2.12 5.07
CA VAL A 113 -14.61 1.97 4.30
C VAL A 113 -13.57 2.97 4.78
N GLU A 114 -12.45 2.46 5.26
CA GLU A 114 -11.28 3.25 5.65
C GLU A 114 -10.43 3.64 4.44
N LEU A 115 -10.01 4.89 4.40
CA LEU A 115 -9.08 5.40 3.40
C LEU A 115 -7.70 5.58 4.03
N ILE A 116 -6.70 4.96 3.40
CA ILE A 116 -5.30 5.04 3.79
C ILE A 116 -4.49 5.42 2.56
N THR A 117 -3.67 6.45 2.65
CA THR A 117 -2.82 6.88 1.53
C THR A 117 -1.35 6.58 1.84
N CYS A 118 -0.81 5.55 1.18
CA CYS A 118 0.62 5.23 1.17
C CYS A 118 1.27 5.22 2.56
N PHE A 119 2.16 6.17 2.83
CA PHE A 119 2.95 6.26 4.05
C PHE A 119 2.11 6.43 5.32
N ASP A 120 0.85 6.88 5.21
CA ASP A 120 -0.12 6.90 6.32
C ASP A 120 -0.21 5.54 7.04
N LEU A 121 -0.03 4.44 6.30
CA LEU A 121 -0.15 3.08 6.83
C LEU A 121 0.83 2.77 7.95
N LEU A 122 1.99 3.42 8.04
CA LEU A 122 2.97 3.14 9.09
C LEU A 122 2.69 3.84 10.43
N PHE A 123 1.67 4.68 10.51
CA PHE A 123 1.45 5.54 11.65
C PHE A 123 0.29 5.07 12.52
N ALA A 124 0.28 5.55 13.77
CA ALA A 124 -0.67 5.11 14.79
C ALA A 124 -2.12 5.38 14.38
N GLU A 125 -2.39 6.43 13.59
CA GLU A 125 -3.72 6.69 13.09
C GLU A 125 -4.26 5.49 12.32
N ALA A 126 -3.43 4.84 11.49
CA ALA A 126 -3.77 3.66 10.70
C ALA A 126 -3.59 2.31 11.38
N ASN A 127 -2.95 2.27 12.56
CA ASN A 127 -2.67 1.03 13.28
C ASN A 127 -3.30 1.04 14.66
N GLN A 128 -4.60 1.32 14.69
CA GLN A 128 -5.48 1.09 15.83
C GLN A 128 -6.57 0.16 15.31
N GLU A 129 -6.83 -0.95 16.01
CA GLU A 129 -7.81 -1.97 15.60
C GLU A 129 -9.01 -1.31 14.92
N SER A 130 -9.14 -1.53 13.61
CA SER A 130 -10.08 -0.77 12.83
C SER A 130 -11.48 -1.35 13.00
N ASN A 131 -12.46 -0.50 13.29
CA ASN A 131 -13.87 -0.84 13.26
C ASN A 131 -14.51 -0.62 11.87
N SER A 132 -13.71 -0.68 10.80
CA SER A 132 -14.19 -0.59 9.43
C SER A 132 -14.52 -1.97 8.86
N ASP A 133 -15.42 -2.02 7.90
CA ASP A 133 -15.76 -3.24 7.17
C ASP A 133 -14.73 -3.53 6.05
N LEU A 134 -14.03 -2.50 5.56
CA LEU A 134 -12.99 -2.58 4.54
C LEU A 134 -12.00 -1.43 4.70
N ALA A 135 -10.72 -1.66 4.38
CA ALA A 135 -9.73 -0.61 4.19
C ALA A 135 -9.26 -0.56 2.72
N LEU A 136 -9.12 0.65 2.18
CA LEU A 136 -8.52 0.88 0.87
C LEU A 136 -7.19 1.58 1.08
N TRP A 137 -6.14 0.93 0.61
CA TRP A 137 -4.80 1.48 0.64
C TRP A 137 -4.33 1.82 -0.77
N LEU A 138 -4.47 3.09 -1.10
CA LEU A 138 -3.98 3.66 -2.35
C LEU A 138 -2.54 4.06 -2.13
N THR A 139 -1.63 3.54 -2.95
CA THR A 139 -0.21 3.74 -2.67
C THR A 139 0.66 3.84 -3.90
N HIS A 140 1.73 4.62 -3.76
CA HIS A 140 2.92 4.55 -4.58
C HIS A 140 4.06 4.09 -3.67
N TRP A 141 4.02 2.80 -3.32
CA TRP A 141 4.94 2.16 -2.39
C TRP A 141 6.17 1.63 -3.11
N TYR A 142 7.33 2.02 -2.59
CA TYR A 142 8.64 1.51 -2.98
C TYR A 142 8.95 0.27 -2.14
N ASP A 143 9.05 -0.90 -2.76
CA ASP A 143 9.48 -2.09 -2.03
C ASP A 143 10.87 -1.88 -1.44
N GLU A 144 11.02 -2.19 -0.15
CA GLU A 144 12.32 -2.26 0.51
C GLU A 144 12.65 -3.71 0.83
N THR A 145 13.58 -4.27 0.06
CA THR A 145 13.91 -5.69 0.13
C THR A 145 15.01 -5.95 1.16
N PRO A 146 14.93 -7.07 1.92
CA PRO A 146 14.05 -8.22 1.67
C PRO A 146 12.70 -8.24 2.41
N HIS A 147 12.35 -7.23 3.22
CA HIS A 147 11.34 -7.42 4.27
C HIS A 147 10.09 -6.52 4.19
N LEU A 148 10.20 -5.31 3.63
CA LEU A 148 9.14 -4.30 3.66
C LEU A 148 8.58 -4.07 2.25
N THR A 149 7.87 -5.07 1.75
CA THR A 149 7.15 -5.01 0.46
C THR A 149 5.72 -4.52 0.64
N VAL A 150 5.12 -3.99 -0.42
CA VAL A 150 3.72 -3.54 -0.37
C VAL A 150 2.77 -4.68 0.03
N LEU A 151 2.97 -5.89 -0.51
CA LEU A 151 2.06 -7.01 -0.28
C LEU A 151 2.20 -7.61 1.12
N SER A 152 3.43 -7.76 1.63
CA SER A 152 3.66 -8.23 3.01
C SER A 152 3.09 -7.23 4.02
N THR A 153 3.26 -5.94 3.76
CA THR A 153 2.78 -4.85 4.61
C THR A 153 1.25 -4.81 4.66
N ALA A 154 0.58 -4.86 3.50
CA ALA A 154 -0.87 -4.91 3.43
C ALA A 154 -1.45 -6.11 4.18
N ARG A 155 -0.87 -7.30 3.96
CA ARG A 155 -1.31 -8.52 4.65
C ARG A 155 -1.13 -8.43 6.16
N ALA A 156 0.03 -7.95 6.62
CA ALA A 156 0.30 -7.77 8.05
C ALA A 156 -0.68 -6.76 8.66
N TRP A 157 -1.00 -5.68 7.95
CA TRP A 157 -1.98 -4.68 8.37
C TRP A 157 -3.38 -5.29 8.56
N ALA A 158 -3.85 -6.12 7.61
CA ALA A 158 -5.16 -6.76 7.68
C ALA A 158 -5.32 -7.65 8.91
N ILE A 159 -4.29 -8.45 9.19
CA ILE A 159 -4.24 -9.34 10.37
C ILE A 159 -4.25 -8.51 11.65
N SER A 160 -3.37 -7.50 11.73
CA SER A 160 -3.16 -6.70 12.94
C SER A 160 -4.38 -5.84 13.28
N ASN A 161 -5.05 -5.29 12.27
CA ASN A 161 -6.20 -4.40 12.44
C ASN A 161 -7.54 -5.12 12.32
N ARG A 162 -7.53 -6.46 12.16
CA ARG A 162 -8.72 -7.31 12.00
C ARG A 162 -9.72 -6.81 10.95
N THR A 163 -9.21 -6.21 9.88
CA THR A 163 -10.02 -5.58 8.83
C THR A 163 -9.49 -6.00 7.46
N PRO A 164 -10.36 -6.41 6.51
CA PRO A 164 -9.93 -6.65 5.14
C PRO A 164 -9.33 -5.39 4.52
N ILE A 165 -8.28 -5.54 3.71
CA ILE A 165 -7.63 -4.41 3.03
C ILE A 165 -7.44 -4.71 1.55
N VAL A 166 -7.72 -3.71 0.71
CA VAL A 166 -7.34 -3.71 -0.71
C VAL A 166 -6.15 -2.78 -0.90
N ALA A 167 -5.01 -3.35 -1.26
CA ALA A 167 -3.81 -2.62 -1.64
C ALA A 167 -3.80 -2.37 -3.15
N CYS A 168 -3.74 -1.10 -3.54
CA CYS A 168 -3.64 -0.66 -4.93
C CYS A 168 -2.35 0.16 -5.10
N ASN A 169 -1.26 -0.52 -5.49
CA ASN A 169 0.01 0.16 -5.74
C ASN A 169 0.10 0.71 -7.17
N ALA A 170 0.86 1.78 -7.33
CA ALA A 170 1.32 2.23 -8.63
C ALA A 170 2.18 1.15 -9.29
N ARG A 171 2.47 1.32 -10.59
CA ARG A 171 3.31 0.39 -11.34
C ARG A 171 4.45 1.11 -12.06
N LEU A 172 5.58 1.17 -11.38
CA LEU A 172 6.85 1.76 -11.81
C LEU A 172 7.96 0.79 -11.40
N VAL A 173 8.15 -0.27 -12.20
CA VAL A 173 9.10 -1.36 -11.91
C VAL A 173 10.52 -0.83 -11.65
N ARG A 174 10.91 0.24 -12.35
CA ARG A 174 12.20 0.93 -12.19
C ARG A 174 12.42 1.55 -10.81
N GLU A 175 11.37 1.73 -10.04
CA GLU A 175 11.42 2.32 -8.70
C GLU A 175 11.02 1.30 -7.64
N GLY A 176 11.00 0.00 -7.97
CA GLY A 176 10.58 -1.01 -7.02
C GLY A 176 9.08 -0.97 -6.71
N THR A 177 8.28 -0.31 -7.54
CA THR A 177 6.85 -0.07 -7.33
C THR A 177 6.02 -0.99 -8.22
N LEU A 178 5.38 -1.99 -7.60
CA LEU A 178 4.43 -2.89 -8.24
C LEU A 178 3.62 -3.64 -7.16
N GLY A 179 2.49 -4.20 -7.56
CA GLY A 179 1.73 -5.14 -6.74
C GLY A 179 0.38 -4.60 -6.33
N ALA A 180 -0.63 -5.45 -6.37
CA ALA A 180 -1.95 -5.15 -5.83
C ALA A 180 -2.55 -6.41 -5.24
N GLY A 181 -3.46 -6.26 -4.30
CA GLY A 181 -4.09 -7.41 -3.67
C GLY A 181 -5.22 -7.05 -2.72
N VAL A 182 -5.97 -8.07 -2.36
CA VAL A 182 -6.91 -8.07 -1.24
C VAL A 182 -6.41 -9.05 -0.19
N PHE A 183 -6.40 -8.63 1.08
CA PHE A 183 -5.99 -9.46 2.20
C PHE A 183 -7.03 -9.41 3.31
N PHE A 184 -7.21 -10.53 4.00
CA PHE A 184 -8.22 -10.72 5.02
C PHE A 184 -7.59 -10.93 6.42
N PRO A 185 -8.36 -10.72 7.50
CA PRO A 185 -7.88 -10.84 8.88
C PRO A 185 -7.30 -12.22 9.26
N ASP A 186 -7.74 -13.29 8.61
CA ASP A 186 -7.24 -14.65 8.81
C ASP A 186 -5.88 -14.89 8.11
N GLY A 187 -5.36 -13.88 7.42
CA GLY A 187 -4.12 -13.93 6.67
C GLY A 187 -4.25 -14.59 5.31
N SER A 188 -5.46 -14.88 4.83
CA SER A 188 -5.72 -15.25 3.44
C SER A 188 -5.77 -14.02 2.52
N GLY A 189 -5.89 -14.24 1.21
CA GLY A 189 -5.97 -13.14 0.26
C GLY A 189 -5.64 -13.53 -1.16
N GLN A 190 -5.82 -12.58 -2.07
CA GLN A 190 -5.46 -12.70 -3.48
C GLN A 190 -4.58 -11.53 -3.86
N TYR A 191 -3.53 -11.77 -4.63
CA TYR A 191 -2.62 -10.70 -5.05
C TYR A 191 -2.04 -10.96 -6.43
N SER A 192 -1.49 -9.90 -7.01
CA SER A 192 -0.70 -9.97 -8.22
C SER A 192 0.51 -9.06 -8.09
N MET A 193 1.66 -9.58 -8.48
CA MET A 193 2.93 -8.86 -8.58
C MET A 193 3.67 -9.39 -9.80
N SER A 194 3.62 -8.64 -10.90
CA SER A 194 4.12 -9.11 -12.19
C SER A 194 5.19 -8.18 -12.76
N PHE A 195 6.35 -8.76 -13.06
CA PHE A 195 7.45 -8.11 -13.77
C PHE A 195 7.26 -8.04 -15.29
N SER A 196 6.08 -8.42 -15.80
CA SER A 196 5.76 -8.41 -17.23
C SER A 196 5.97 -7.03 -17.88
N LYS A 197 6.53 -6.99 -19.09
CA LYS A 197 6.63 -5.74 -19.88
C LYS A 197 5.31 -5.34 -20.55
N LYS A 198 4.37 -6.28 -20.70
CA LYS A 198 3.05 -6.00 -21.28
C LYS A 198 2.28 -5.12 -20.28
N ARG A 199 1.95 -3.90 -20.70
CA ARG A 199 1.22 -2.93 -19.88
C ARG A 199 -0.19 -3.45 -19.59
N GLU A 200 -0.70 -2.96 -18.47
CA GLU A 200 -2.04 -3.17 -17.87
C GLU A 200 -2.14 -4.32 -16.89
N ALA A 201 -2.43 -3.95 -15.64
CA ALA A 201 -2.81 -4.85 -14.59
C ALA A 201 -4.06 -4.27 -13.93
N LEU A 202 -5.20 -4.34 -14.66
CA LEU A 202 -6.49 -4.26 -14.00
C LEU A 202 -6.62 -5.55 -13.18
N HIS A 203 -6.67 -5.39 -11.87
CA HIS A 203 -6.93 -6.49 -10.96
C HIS A 203 -8.39 -6.47 -10.54
N VAL A 204 -9.05 -7.61 -10.70
CA VAL A 204 -10.44 -7.79 -10.27
C VAL A 204 -10.40 -8.80 -9.14
N PHE A 205 -10.92 -8.40 -7.99
CA PHE A 205 -11.04 -9.22 -6.80
C PHE A 205 -12.51 -9.25 -6.38
N ASP A 206 -13.04 -10.44 -6.08
CA ASP A 206 -14.36 -10.57 -5.45
C ASP A 206 -14.17 -10.61 -3.93
N LEU A 207 -14.70 -9.60 -3.24
CA LEU A 207 -14.59 -9.50 -1.78
C LEU A 207 -15.37 -10.60 -1.04
N ASN A 208 -16.31 -11.27 -1.71
CA ASN A 208 -17.07 -12.40 -1.15
C ASN A 208 -16.40 -13.75 -1.40
N GLU A 209 -15.41 -13.79 -2.30
CA GLU A 209 -14.67 -15.03 -2.56
C GLU A 209 -13.78 -15.33 -1.36
N THR A 210 -14.16 -16.37 -0.62
CA THR A 210 -13.41 -16.83 0.55
C THR A 210 -12.48 -17.96 0.15
N SER A 211 -11.22 -17.81 0.53
CA SER A 211 -10.18 -18.84 0.43
C SER A 211 -9.43 -18.84 1.75
N SER A 212 -9.05 -20.00 2.25
CA SER A 212 -8.17 -20.09 3.43
C SER A 212 -6.68 -19.92 3.07
N ALA A 213 -6.38 -19.60 1.81
CA ALA A 213 -5.02 -19.54 1.28
C ALA A 213 -4.72 -18.16 0.69
N ILE A 214 -3.42 -17.86 0.61
CA ILE A 214 -2.89 -16.74 -0.17
C ILE A 214 -2.71 -17.20 -1.62
N ILE A 215 -3.43 -16.56 -2.54
CA ILE A 215 -3.45 -16.92 -3.96
C ILE A 215 -2.74 -15.83 -4.76
N ARG A 216 -1.69 -16.21 -5.48
CA ARG A 216 -1.04 -15.35 -6.47
C ARG A 216 -1.72 -15.49 -7.83
N ASN A 217 -1.85 -14.41 -8.57
CA ASN A 217 -2.27 -14.45 -9.96
C ASN A 217 -1.34 -15.38 -10.78
N PRO A 218 -1.87 -16.45 -11.40
CA PRO A 218 -1.07 -17.43 -12.12
C PRO A 218 -0.39 -16.88 -13.38
N ARG A 219 -0.81 -15.70 -13.86
CA ARG A 219 -0.21 -15.02 -15.02
C ARG A 219 0.96 -14.12 -14.67
N ASP A 220 1.32 -14.03 -13.39
CA ASP A 220 2.44 -13.19 -12.95
C ASP A 220 3.77 -13.70 -13.50
N VAL A 221 4.53 -12.79 -14.10
CA VAL A 221 5.94 -13.03 -14.42
C VAL A 221 6.73 -12.78 -13.14
N LEU A 222 7.33 -13.83 -12.59
CA LEU A 222 7.97 -13.81 -11.26
C LEU A 222 9.45 -13.44 -11.29
N THR A 223 10.11 -13.64 -12.43
CA THR A 223 11.51 -13.28 -12.58
C THR A 223 11.62 -11.77 -12.72
N PRO A 224 12.31 -11.08 -11.79
CA PRO A 224 12.54 -9.65 -11.92
C PRO A 224 13.28 -9.34 -13.21
N ASP A 225 12.82 -8.31 -13.93
CA ASP A 225 13.60 -7.73 -15.02
C ASP A 225 14.82 -6.99 -14.43
N SER A 226 15.89 -6.84 -15.20
CA SER A 226 17.11 -6.13 -14.75
C SER A 226 16.88 -4.67 -14.39
N ILE A 227 15.70 -4.14 -14.76
CA ILE A 227 15.27 -2.79 -14.44
C ILE A 227 14.57 -2.67 -13.08
N TYR A 228 14.27 -3.77 -12.38
CA TYR A 228 13.66 -3.70 -11.04
C TYR A 228 14.69 -3.19 -10.03
N GLN A 229 14.39 -2.05 -9.40
CA GLN A 229 15.28 -1.40 -8.44
C GLN A 229 14.50 -1.07 -7.15
N PRO A 230 14.32 -2.04 -6.25
CA PRO A 230 13.77 -1.77 -4.93
C PRO A 230 14.78 -0.97 -4.08
N ILE A 231 14.29 -0.41 -2.98
CA ILE A 231 15.17 0.13 -1.95
C ILE A 231 15.90 -1.05 -1.30
N ALA A 232 17.23 -0.99 -1.29
CA ALA A 232 18.04 -1.98 -0.58
C ALA A 232 18.07 -1.62 0.91
N THR A 233 17.54 -2.50 1.76
CA THR A 233 17.69 -2.37 3.20
C THR A 233 19.17 -2.40 3.60
N ASP A 234 19.58 -1.45 4.45
CA ASP A 234 20.86 -1.57 5.15
C ASP A 234 20.80 -2.71 6.16
N MET A 235 21.33 -3.86 5.79
CA MET A 235 21.33 -5.07 6.63
C MET A 235 22.20 -4.92 7.88
N SER A 236 23.12 -3.95 7.94
CA SER A 236 24.00 -3.76 9.10
C SER A 236 23.27 -3.27 10.34
N ARG A 237 22.04 -2.76 10.20
CA ARG A 237 21.19 -2.34 11.32
C ARG A 237 20.56 -3.49 12.11
N PHE A 238 20.61 -4.72 11.59
CA PHE A 238 19.98 -5.89 12.18
C PHE A 238 21.02 -6.74 12.90
N ASP A 239 20.66 -7.22 14.08
CA ASP A 239 21.26 -8.41 14.66
C ASP A 239 20.78 -9.63 13.85
N GLN A 240 21.70 -10.55 13.55
CA GLN A 240 21.45 -11.62 12.58
C GLN A 240 21.87 -12.97 13.14
N VAL A 241 20.99 -13.97 13.00
CA VAL A 241 21.28 -15.36 13.35
C VAL A 241 20.90 -16.27 12.17
N PRO A 242 21.87 -16.94 11.53
CA PRO A 242 21.57 -17.85 10.43
C PRO A 242 20.87 -19.12 10.93
N LEU A 243 19.88 -19.58 10.16
CA LEU A 243 19.17 -20.84 10.40
C LEU A 243 20.02 -21.99 9.83
N VAL A 244 20.97 -22.47 10.64
CA VAL A 244 21.94 -23.51 10.22
C VAL A 244 21.44 -24.95 10.38
N ARG A 245 20.30 -25.17 11.03
CA ARG A 245 19.70 -26.50 11.25
C ARG A 245 18.39 -26.62 10.48
N MET A 246 17.92 -27.84 10.26
CA MET A 246 16.61 -28.09 9.63
C MET A 246 15.44 -27.65 10.51
N ALA A 247 15.60 -27.66 11.84
CA ALA A 247 14.62 -27.17 12.78
C ALA A 247 15.32 -26.66 14.04
N GLY A 248 14.65 -25.79 14.79
CA GLY A 248 15.15 -25.33 16.08
C GLY A 248 14.44 -24.11 16.63
N THR A 249 15.01 -23.59 17.71
CA THR A 249 14.58 -22.34 18.35
C THR A 249 15.74 -21.37 18.31
N LEU A 250 15.51 -20.16 17.80
CA LEU A 250 16.48 -19.07 17.81
C LEU A 250 15.94 -17.90 18.62
N ARG A 251 16.85 -17.12 19.20
CA ARG A 251 16.54 -15.96 20.02
C ARG A 251 17.54 -14.84 19.73
N ILE A 252 17.04 -13.62 19.66
CA ILE A 252 17.82 -12.39 19.67
C ILE A 252 17.23 -11.50 20.76
N ASP A 253 18.05 -11.08 21.71
CA ASP A 253 17.65 -10.14 22.76
C ASP A 253 18.01 -8.72 22.33
N LEU A 254 17.00 -7.87 22.21
CA LEU A 254 17.10 -6.45 21.92
C LEU A 254 17.10 -5.66 23.24
N LEU A 255 17.17 -4.34 23.16
CA LEU A 255 17.25 -3.46 24.34
C LEU A 255 16.00 -3.53 25.22
N THR A 256 14.81 -3.56 24.61
CA THR A 256 13.51 -3.56 25.31
C THR A 256 12.63 -4.77 24.98
N ALA A 257 13.04 -5.61 24.03
CA ALA A 257 12.30 -6.80 23.63
C ALA A 257 13.19 -8.03 23.47
N SER A 258 12.58 -9.21 23.51
CA SER A 258 13.23 -10.46 23.14
C SER A 258 12.47 -11.10 21.99
N CYS A 259 13.16 -11.34 20.89
CA CYS A 259 12.60 -11.97 19.71
C CYS A 259 12.95 -13.46 19.71
N GLN A 260 11.94 -14.31 19.58
CA GLN A 260 12.12 -15.76 19.47
C GLN A 260 11.36 -16.31 18.27
N ILE A 261 12.00 -17.22 17.55
CA ILE A 261 11.33 -18.05 16.53
C ILE A 261 11.51 -19.52 16.86
N ILE A 262 10.50 -20.32 16.53
CA ILE A 262 10.56 -21.77 16.46
C ILE A 262 10.31 -22.13 15.00
N TYR A 263 11.22 -22.87 14.38
CA TYR A 263 11.20 -23.08 12.94
C TYR A 263 11.48 -24.52 12.55
N GLU A 264 10.96 -24.88 11.37
CA GLU A 264 11.27 -26.08 10.61
C GLU A 264 11.37 -25.68 9.13
N LEU A 265 12.52 -25.92 8.50
CA LEU A 265 12.75 -25.65 7.09
C LEU A 265 12.21 -26.81 6.26
N GLN A 266 11.31 -26.50 5.33
CA GLN A 266 10.81 -27.48 4.37
C GLN A 266 11.49 -27.25 3.02
N ARG A 267 12.28 -28.25 2.58
CA ARG A 267 13.00 -28.24 1.29
C ARG A 267 13.94 -27.03 1.11
N PRO A 268 14.90 -26.78 2.03
CA PRO A 268 15.84 -25.68 1.87
C PRO A 268 16.75 -25.89 0.65
N SER A 269 17.23 -24.77 0.10
CA SER A 269 18.18 -24.77 -1.02
C SER A 269 19.61 -24.49 -0.52
N ASP A 270 20.59 -25.23 -1.05
CA ASP A 270 22.01 -24.98 -0.80
C ASP A 270 22.48 -23.62 -1.36
N GLU A 271 21.74 -23.04 -2.30
CA GLU A 271 22.02 -21.70 -2.86
C GLU A 271 21.41 -20.56 -2.04
N THR A 272 20.65 -20.88 -0.98
CA THR A 272 19.92 -19.90 -0.18
C THR A 272 20.44 -19.90 1.26
N LEU A 273 20.59 -18.70 1.82
CA LEU A 273 20.84 -18.49 3.24
C LEU A 273 19.55 -18.02 3.90
N TYR A 274 19.15 -18.70 4.97
CA TYR A 274 17.99 -18.33 5.78
C TYR A 274 18.49 -17.65 7.05
N ILE A 275 17.97 -16.47 7.35
CA ILE A 275 18.48 -15.61 8.43
C ILE A 275 17.32 -15.08 9.25
N MET A 276 17.42 -15.21 10.57
CA MET A 276 16.61 -14.46 11.52
C MET A 276 17.25 -13.09 11.71
N LEU A 277 16.48 -12.03 11.48
CA LEU A 277 16.89 -10.64 11.65
C LEU A 277 16.05 -10.03 12.76
N ALA A 278 16.69 -9.30 13.68
CA ALA A 278 15.98 -8.48 14.64
C ALA A 278 16.66 -7.11 14.79
N ALA A 279 15.86 -6.07 14.98
CA ALA A 279 16.36 -4.72 15.22
C ALA A 279 15.42 -3.95 16.14
N GLU A 280 16.00 -3.07 16.95
CA GLU A 280 15.27 -2.12 17.78
C GLU A 280 15.93 -0.75 17.67
N GLY A 281 15.11 0.28 17.42
CA GLY A 281 15.56 1.66 17.51
C GLY A 281 14.92 2.57 16.48
N THR A 282 15.47 3.77 16.38
CA THR A 282 14.97 4.80 15.47
C THR A 282 15.45 4.55 14.04
N ARG A 283 14.53 4.15 13.17
CA ARG A 283 14.74 4.07 11.71
C ARG A 283 14.52 5.43 11.08
N ARG A 284 15.39 5.80 10.13
CA ARG A 284 15.20 6.98 9.27
C ARG A 284 14.71 6.53 7.90
N PHE A 285 13.66 7.17 7.39
CA PHE A 285 13.09 6.92 6.08
C PHE A 285 13.64 7.90 5.03
N GLY A 286 13.40 7.61 3.74
CA GLY A 286 13.94 8.41 2.63
C GLY A 286 13.46 9.86 2.59
N ASN A 287 12.27 10.13 3.13
CA ASN A 287 11.71 11.48 3.31
C ASN A 287 12.29 12.24 4.52
N GLY A 288 13.13 11.58 5.32
CA GLY A 288 13.74 12.14 6.52
C GLY A 288 12.97 11.88 7.82
N ASP A 289 11.77 11.31 7.75
CA ASP A 289 11.01 10.94 8.93
C ASP A 289 11.70 9.84 9.74
N ARG A 290 11.38 9.81 11.03
CA ARG A 290 12.02 8.94 12.01
C ARG A 290 10.95 8.22 12.80
N LEU A 291 10.89 6.90 12.65
CA LEU A 291 10.00 6.04 13.44
C LEU A 291 10.84 5.16 14.34
N TYR A 292 10.41 5.03 15.59
CA TYR A 292 10.95 4.01 16.48
C TYR A 292 10.28 2.67 16.13
N MET A 293 11.07 1.65 15.87
CA MET A 293 10.58 0.35 15.42
C MET A 293 11.25 -0.78 16.20
N GLN A 294 10.45 -1.82 16.47
CA GLN A 294 10.91 -3.14 16.86
C GLN A 294 10.57 -4.08 15.70
N GLU A 295 11.58 -4.77 15.18
CA GLU A 295 11.46 -5.52 13.94
C GLU A 295 11.99 -6.95 14.13
N LEU A 296 11.25 -7.92 13.61
CA LEU A 296 11.63 -9.32 13.56
C LEU A 296 11.25 -9.89 12.20
N TYR A 297 12.25 -10.40 11.47
CA TYR A 297 12.04 -11.02 10.17
C TYR A 297 12.77 -12.35 10.06
N VAL A 298 12.22 -13.24 9.24
CA VAL A 298 12.94 -14.41 8.72
C VAL A 298 13.02 -14.22 7.21
N VAL A 299 14.24 -14.12 6.69
CA VAL A 299 14.49 -13.82 5.28
C VAL A 299 15.26 -14.96 4.62
N ALA A 300 15.04 -15.12 3.32
CA ALA A 300 15.78 -16.03 2.47
C ALA A 300 16.56 -15.20 1.45
N VAL A 301 17.88 -15.31 1.48
CA VAL A 301 18.79 -14.52 0.62
C VAL A 301 19.55 -15.48 -0.28
N ASN A 302 19.64 -15.18 -1.57
CA ASN A 302 20.45 -15.97 -2.48
C ASN A 302 21.93 -15.69 -2.20
N LYS A 303 22.75 -16.73 -2.02
CA LYS A 303 24.18 -16.60 -1.70
C LYS A 303 25.00 -15.88 -2.79
N LYS A 304 24.47 -15.77 -4.01
CA LYS A 304 25.14 -15.19 -5.18
C LYS A 304 24.83 -13.71 -5.42
N THR A 305 23.88 -13.13 -4.69
CA THR A 305 23.39 -11.75 -4.87
C THR A 305 23.53 -10.97 -3.58
#